data_AF-B4UAB1-F1
#
_entry.id   AF-B4UAB1-F1
#
_cell.length_a   1.000
_cell.length_b   1.000
_cell.length_c   1.000
_cell.angle_alpha   90.00
_cell.angle_beta   90.00
_cell.angle_gamma   90.00
#
_symmetry.space_group_name_H-M   'P 1'
#
loop_
_entity.id
_entity.type
_entity.pdbx_description
1 polymer ?
#
loop_
_entity_poly.entity_id
_entity_poly.type
_entity_poly.pdbx_seq_one_letter_code
_entity_poly.pdbx_strand_id
1 'polypeptide(L)'
;MFEAMEIAVVLLPVVLVAGMVVRLVARGHTQVLLCMECELCMGACPLCVKRGEAFPGPKGILAAAKTGKVDAAIAAGALDCTSCGACTHVCPRGLAPQREVERWRAEAERVASRHAAEDPA
;
A
#
# COMPACT_ATOMS: atom_id res chain seq x y z
N MET A 1 4.80 -36.84 21.40
CA MET A 1 3.71 -36.43 20.50
C MET A 1 3.08 -35.10 20.95
N PHE A 2 2.74 -34.94 22.24
CA PHE A 2 2.28 -33.66 22.81
C PHE A 2 3.27 -32.49 22.63
N GLU A 3 4.54 -32.68 22.97
CA GLU A 3 5.59 -31.65 22.85
C GLU A 3 5.77 -31.10 21.42
N ALA A 4 5.71 -31.99 20.40
CA ALA A 4 5.87 -31.56 19.01
C ALA A 4 4.65 -30.78 18.49
N MET A 5 3.45 -31.08 19.02
CA MET A 5 2.22 -30.38 18.67
C MET A 5 2.17 -28.99 19.31
N GLU A 6 2.57 -28.87 20.57
CA GLU A 6 2.72 -27.58 21.28
C GLU A 6 3.71 -26.65 20.56
N ILE A 7 4.88 -27.18 20.21
CA ILE A 7 5.92 -26.44 19.47
C ILE A 7 5.39 -25.98 18.11
N ALA A 8 4.68 -26.84 17.38
CA ALA A 8 4.12 -26.48 16.08
C ALA A 8 3.05 -25.39 16.18
N VAL A 9 2.16 -25.46 17.16
CA VAL A 9 1.08 -24.47 17.36
C VAL A 9 1.62 -23.09 17.76
N VAL A 10 2.78 -23.01 18.42
CA VAL A 10 3.42 -21.74 18.77
C VAL A 10 4.36 -21.25 17.66
N LEU A 11 5.24 -22.10 17.14
CA LEU A 11 6.25 -21.68 16.17
C LEU A 11 5.66 -21.40 14.79
N LEU A 12 4.65 -22.16 14.34
CA LEU A 12 4.08 -21.96 13.01
C LEU A 12 3.45 -20.56 12.86
N PRO A 13 2.57 -20.08 13.75
CA PRO A 13 2.05 -18.71 13.67
C PRO A 13 3.15 -17.66 13.77
N VAL A 14 4.14 -17.85 14.65
CA VAL A 14 5.25 -16.90 14.83
C VAL A 14 6.07 -16.78 13.54
N VAL A 15 6.44 -17.90 12.91
CA VAL A 15 7.18 -17.92 11.65
C VAL A 15 6.36 -17.34 10.50
N LEU A 16 5.05 -17.60 10.45
CA LEU A 16 4.17 -17.03 9.44
C LEU A 16 4.03 -15.50 9.57
N VAL A 17 3.82 -15.00 10.79
CA VAL A 17 3.73 -13.57 11.06
C VAL A 17 5.07 -12.89 10.78
N ALA A 18 6.17 -13.45 11.25
CA ALA A 18 7.52 -12.94 10.98
C ALA A 18 7.79 -12.90 9.46
N GLY A 19 7.48 -13.98 8.74
CA GLY A 19 7.62 -14.05 7.29
C GLY A 19 6.76 -13.01 6.56
N MET A 20 5.55 -12.74 7.03
CA MET A 20 4.68 -11.69 6.47
C MET A 20 5.25 -10.29 6.68
N VAL A 21 5.73 -9.99 7.89
CA VAL A 21 6.37 -8.70 8.21
C VAL A 21 7.63 -8.51 7.35
N VAL A 22 8.49 -9.53 7.27
CA VAL A 22 9.70 -9.50 6.44
C VAL A 22 9.36 -9.22 4.97
N ARG A 23 8.33 -9.89 4.41
CA ARG A 23 7.87 -9.63 3.04
C ARG A 23 7.40 -8.20 2.84
N LEU A 24 6.68 -7.62 3.80
CA LEU A 24 6.21 -6.23 3.69
C LEU A 24 7.37 -5.23 3.74
N VAL A 25 8.32 -5.46 4.65
CA VAL A 25 9.53 -4.63 4.77
C VAL A 25 10.35 -4.72 3.49
N ALA A 26 10.52 -5.92 2.92
CA ALA A 26 11.25 -6.14 1.67
C ALA A 26 10.61 -5.42 0.46
N ARG A 27 9.28 -5.24 0.45
CA ARG A 27 8.56 -4.45 -0.58
C ARG A 27 8.72 -2.94 -0.41
N GLY A 28 9.21 -2.47 0.75
CA GLY A 28 9.42 -1.04 1.02
C GLY A 28 8.18 -0.25 1.42
N HIS A 29 7.05 -0.92 1.71
CA HIS A 29 5.78 -0.31 2.12
C HIS A 29 5.59 -0.35 3.65
N THR A 30 6.57 0.12 4.42
CA THR A 30 6.62 -0.12 5.88
C THR A 30 5.51 0.59 6.67
N GLN A 31 5.05 1.75 6.21
CA GLN A 31 4.01 2.51 6.91
C GLN A 31 2.67 1.78 6.98
N VAL A 32 2.38 0.88 6.03
CA VAL A 32 1.10 0.16 6.00
C VAL A 32 0.97 -0.88 7.12
N LEU A 33 2.09 -1.28 7.74
CA LEU A 33 2.10 -2.13 8.94
C LEU A 33 1.41 -1.46 10.14
N LEU A 34 1.36 -0.12 10.15
CA LEU A 34 0.77 0.66 11.22
C LEU A 34 -0.67 1.11 10.90
N CYS A 35 -1.19 0.73 9.73
CA CYS A 35 -2.57 1.03 9.36
C CYS A 35 -3.54 0.16 10.16
N MET A 36 -4.42 0.83 10.92
CA MET A 36 -5.49 0.20 11.72
C MET A 36 -6.85 0.18 11.02
N GLU A 37 -6.89 0.53 9.73
CA GLU A 37 -8.10 0.44 8.89
C GLU A 37 -9.31 1.22 9.43
N CYS A 38 -9.07 2.36 10.10
CA CYS A 38 -10.11 3.23 10.68
C CYS A 38 -10.87 4.12 9.68
N GLU A 39 -10.45 4.15 8.41
CA GLU A 39 -11.08 4.87 7.29
C GLU A 39 -11.21 6.41 7.41
N LEU A 40 -10.67 7.04 8.46
CA LEU A 40 -10.74 8.50 8.65
C LEU A 40 -10.17 9.30 7.45
N CYS A 41 -9.13 8.75 6.82
CA CYS A 41 -8.52 9.34 5.63
C CYS A 41 -9.47 9.36 4.41
N MET A 42 -10.43 8.45 4.31
CA MET A 42 -11.38 8.40 3.20
C MET A 42 -12.30 9.63 3.22
N GLY A 43 -12.82 9.99 4.40
CA GLY A 43 -13.68 11.18 4.56
C GLY A 43 -12.95 12.50 4.34
N ALA A 44 -11.65 12.55 4.62
CA ALA A 44 -10.84 13.74 4.40
C ALA A 44 -10.38 13.93 2.94
N CYS A 45 -10.47 12.89 2.10
CA CYS A 45 -9.95 12.95 0.75
C CYS A 45 -10.93 13.65 -0.21
N PRO A 46 -10.54 14.76 -0.86
CA PRO A 46 -11.45 15.48 -1.77
C PRO A 46 -11.79 14.67 -3.03
N LEU A 47 -10.91 13.75 -3.46
CA LEU A 47 -11.17 12.87 -4.60
C LEU A 47 -12.19 11.78 -4.26
N CYS A 48 -12.17 11.23 -3.04
CA CYS A 48 -13.19 10.28 -2.62
C CYS A 48 -14.57 10.96 -2.61
N VAL A 49 -14.66 12.21 -2.16
CA VAL A 49 -15.92 12.98 -2.18
C VAL A 49 -16.41 13.24 -3.60
N LYS A 50 -15.51 13.56 -4.54
CA LYS A 50 -15.89 13.91 -5.93
C LYS A 50 -16.10 12.72 -6.86
N ARG A 51 -15.31 11.66 -6.71
CA ARG A 51 -15.28 10.50 -7.64
C ARG A 51 -15.91 9.24 -7.05
N GLY A 52 -16.19 9.21 -5.75
CA GLY A 52 -16.75 8.03 -5.08
C GLY A 52 -15.87 6.79 -5.30
N GLU A 53 -16.49 5.69 -5.69
CA GLU A 53 -15.84 4.38 -5.91
C GLU A 53 -14.87 4.34 -7.10
N ALA A 54 -14.94 5.32 -8.01
CA ALA A 54 -14.02 5.40 -9.14
C ALA A 54 -12.59 5.82 -8.74
N PHE A 55 -12.37 6.15 -7.47
CA PHE A 55 -11.05 6.39 -6.89
C PHE A 55 -10.89 5.51 -5.64
N PRO A 56 -9.83 4.66 -5.55
CA PRO A 56 -9.66 3.72 -4.44
C PRO A 56 -9.49 4.42 -3.08
N GLY A 57 -9.13 5.71 -3.08
CA GLY A 57 -8.94 6.47 -1.86
C GLY A 57 -7.64 6.15 -1.13
N PRO A 58 -7.29 6.97 -0.12
CA PRO A 58 -6.08 6.75 0.68
C PRO A 58 -6.08 5.40 1.39
N LYS A 59 -7.23 4.89 1.84
CA LYS A 59 -7.32 3.54 2.42
C LYS A 59 -7.04 2.47 1.37
N GLY A 60 -7.66 2.57 0.20
CA GLY A 60 -7.44 1.62 -0.90
C GLY A 60 -5.98 1.60 -1.36
N ILE A 61 -5.32 2.75 -1.39
CA ILE A 61 -3.88 2.88 -1.65
C ILE A 61 -3.06 2.10 -0.61
N LEU A 62 -3.31 2.30 0.69
CA LEU A 62 -2.61 1.56 1.75
C LEU A 62 -2.90 0.04 1.68
N ALA A 63 -4.14 -0.34 1.37
CA ALA A 63 -4.53 -1.75 1.23
C ALA A 63 -3.83 -2.41 0.03
N ALA A 64 -3.68 -1.71 -1.08
CA ALA A 64 -2.94 -2.18 -2.25
C ALA A 64 -1.46 -2.37 -1.93
N ALA A 65 -0.83 -1.42 -1.25
CA ALA A 65 0.54 -1.55 -0.77
C ALA A 65 0.71 -2.72 0.23
N LYS A 66 -0.24 -2.90 1.16
CA LYS A 66 -0.25 -4.02 2.13
C LYS A 66 -0.37 -5.37 1.45
N THR A 67 -1.26 -5.50 0.46
CA THR A 67 -1.54 -6.77 -0.22
C THR A 67 -0.59 -7.06 -1.39
N GLY A 68 0.13 -6.04 -1.87
CA GLY A 68 0.93 -6.11 -3.11
C GLY A 68 0.10 -5.98 -4.38
N LYS A 69 -1.19 -5.59 -4.29
CA LYS A 69 -2.09 -5.40 -5.45
C LYS A 69 -1.99 -3.98 -6.01
N VAL A 70 -0.76 -3.51 -6.24
CA VAL A 70 -0.48 -2.14 -6.68
C VAL A 70 -1.07 -1.87 -8.07
N ASP A 71 -0.87 -2.79 -9.02
CA ASP A 71 -1.35 -2.63 -10.40
C ASP A 71 -2.88 -2.50 -10.47
N ALA A 72 -3.60 -3.27 -9.65
CA ALA A 72 -5.05 -3.18 -9.56
C ALA A 72 -5.51 -1.80 -9.02
N ALA A 73 -4.78 -1.23 -8.07
CA ALA A 73 -5.07 0.11 -7.58
C ALA A 73 -4.75 1.19 -8.62
N ILE A 74 -3.65 1.04 -9.36
CA ILE A 74 -3.30 1.92 -10.47
C ILE A 74 -4.39 1.89 -11.55
N ALA A 75 -4.84 0.69 -11.95
CA ALA A 75 -5.94 0.52 -12.91
C ALA A 75 -7.26 1.15 -12.42
N ALA A 76 -7.48 1.17 -11.11
CA ALA A 76 -8.61 1.85 -10.48
C ALA A 76 -8.42 3.38 -10.31
N GLY A 77 -7.34 3.96 -10.84
CA GLY A 77 -7.09 5.41 -10.80
C GLY A 77 -6.36 5.89 -9.54
N ALA A 78 -5.61 5.02 -8.84
CA ALA A 78 -4.80 5.47 -7.70
C ALA A 78 -3.80 6.57 -8.04
N LEU A 79 -3.31 6.61 -9.29
CA LEU A 79 -2.40 7.64 -9.77
C LEU A 79 -3.07 9.02 -9.94
N ASP A 80 -4.39 9.13 -9.83
CA ASP A 80 -5.10 10.42 -9.83
C ASP A 80 -4.88 11.22 -8.54
N CYS A 81 -4.27 10.61 -7.51
CA CYS A 81 -3.98 11.26 -6.24
C CYS A 81 -3.23 12.58 -6.43
N THR A 82 -3.76 13.70 -5.94
CA THR A 82 -3.11 15.01 -6.12
C THR A 82 -1.96 15.29 -5.15
N SER A 83 -1.56 14.32 -4.32
CA SER A 83 -0.58 14.51 -3.25
C SER A 83 -0.89 15.67 -2.28
N CYS A 84 -2.16 16.04 -2.10
CA CYS A 84 -2.56 17.16 -1.24
C CYS A 84 -2.30 16.97 0.26
N GLY A 85 -2.02 15.75 0.73
CA GLY A 85 -1.65 15.47 2.12
C GLY A 85 -2.79 15.47 3.15
N ALA A 86 -4.04 15.75 2.77
CA ALA A 86 -5.18 15.78 3.70
C ALA A 86 -5.34 14.49 4.52
N CYS A 87 -5.07 13.33 3.91
CA CYS A 87 -5.12 12.02 4.57
C CYS A 87 -4.07 11.86 5.67
N THR A 88 -2.91 12.50 5.57
CA THR A 88 -1.88 12.48 6.62
C THR A 88 -2.29 13.32 7.81
N HIS A 89 -2.86 14.50 7.58
CA HIS A 89 -3.28 15.41 8.64
C HIS A 89 -4.34 14.79 9.57
N VAL A 90 -5.25 13.99 9.03
CA VAL A 90 -6.29 13.32 9.82
C VAL A 90 -5.85 11.97 10.37
N CYS A 91 -4.71 11.41 9.95
CA CYS A 91 -4.34 10.06 10.36
C CYS A 91 -3.83 10.05 11.81
N PRO A 92 -4.48 9.32 12.74
CA PRO A 92 -4.02 9.24 14.14
C PRO A 92 -2.67 8.51 14.28
N ARG A 93 -2.24 7.79 13.24
CA ARG A 93 -0.95 7.09 13.17
C ARG A 93 0.08 7.84 12.32
N GLY A 94 -0.27 9.02 11.78
CA GLY A 94 0.63 9.85 10.97
C GLY A 94 1.05 9.22 9.63
N LEU A 95 0.23 8.35 9.06
CA LEU A 95 0.54 7.68 7.79
C LEU A 95 0.41 8.64 6.61
N ALA A 96 1.18 8.39 5.56
CA ALA A 96 1.20 9.18 4.33
C ALA A 96 0.90 8.32 3.10
N PRO A 97 -0.39 8.00 2.84
CA PRO A 97 -0.82 7.25 1.65
C PRO A 97 -0.30 7.85 0.34
N GLN A 98 -0.23 9.17 0.23
CA GLN A 98 0.28 9.86 -0.95
C GLN A 98 1.73 9.48 -1.29
N ARG A 99 2.57 9.15 -0.29
CA ARG A 99 3.94 8.70 -0.54
C ARG A 99 4.01 7.35 -1.25
N GLU A 100 2.99 6.50 -1.07
CA GLU A 100 2.91 5.25 -1.83
C GLU A 100 2.62 5.54 -3.30
N VAL A 101 1.71 6.47 -3.58
CA VAL A 101 1.42 6.88 -4.96
C VAL A 101 2.63 7.54 -5.62
N GLU A 102 3.36 8.41 -4.90
CA GLU A 102 4.61 9.01 -5.38
C GLU A 102 5.65 7.95 -5.73
N ARG A 103 5.80 6.92 -4.90
CA ARG A 103 6.67 5.77 -5.19
C ARG A 103 6.22 5.03 -6.46
N TRP A 104 4.92 4.80 -6.62
CA TRP A 104 4.39 4.10 -7.80
C TRP A 104 4.56 4.90 -9.09
N ARG A 105 4.41 6.23 -9.03
CA ARG A 105 4.71 7.13 -10.17
C ARG A 105 6.17 7.03 -10.58
N ALA A 106 7.08 7.14 -9.62
CA ALA A 106 8.51 7.04 -9.88
C ALA A 106 8.89 5.67 -10.49
N GLU A 107 8.24 4.60 -10.08
CA GLU A 107 8.46 3.27 -10.67
C GLU A 107 7.90 3.18 -12.10
N ALA A 108 6.69 3.70 -12.33
CA ALA A 108 6.09 3.74 -13.66
C ALA A 108 6.96 4.53 -14.67
N GLU A 109 7.50 5.68 -14.24
CA GLU A 109 8.43 6.50 -15.04
C GLU A 109 9.72 5.73 -15.39
N ARG A 110 10.29 5.00 -14.43
CA ARG A 110 11.50 4.18 -14.67
C ARG A 110 11.23 3.08 -15.70
N VAL A 111 10.12 2.37 -15.58
CA VAL A 111 9.73 1.32 -16.53
C VAL A 111 9.53 1.91 -17.92
N ALA A 112 8.82 3.04 -18.02
CA ALA A 112 8.62 3.74 -19.28
C ALA A 112 9.95 4.17 -19.94
N SER A 113 10.89 4.71 -19.15
CA SER A 113 12.21 5.11 -19.67
C SER A 113 13.06 3.94 -20.15
N ARG A 114 12.93 2.76 -19.53
CA ARG A 114 13.63 1.54 -19.95
C ARG A 114 13.10 1.04 -21.28
N HIS A 115 11.78 0.96 -21.44
CA HIS A 115 11.17 0.58 -22.71
C HIS A 115 11.54 1.52 -23.84
N ALA A 116 11.57 2.84 -23.60
CA ALA A 116 12.00 3.82 -24.59
C ALA A 116 13.49 3.67 -25.00
N ALA A 117 14.34 3.12 -24.13
CA ALA A 117 15.74 2.87 -24.43
C ALA A 117 15.98 1.54 -25.18
N GLU A 118 15.07 0.57 -25.02
CA GLU A 118 15.19 -0.78 -25.57
C GLU A 118 14.52 -0.94 -26.95
N ASP A 119 13.59 -0.04 -27.29
CA ASP A 119 12.95 0.07 -28.61
C ASP A 119 13.32 1.40 -29.31
N PRO A 120 14.58 1.56 -29.79
CA PRO A 120 14.93 2.65 -30.67
C PRO A 120 14.34 2.34 -32.06
N ALA A 121 13.28 3.08 -32.41
CA ALA A 121 12.61 3.02 -33.71
C ALA A 121 13.57 2.95 -34.92
#